data_AF-A0A9R1Q4T9-F1
#
_entry.id   AF-A0A9R1Q4T9-F1
#
_cell.length_a   1.000
_cell.length_b   1.000
_cell.length_c   1.000
_cell.angle_alpha   90.00
_cell.angle_beta   90.00
_cell.angle_gamma   90.00
#
_symmetry.space_group_name_H-M   'P 1'
#
loop_
_entity.id
_entity.type
_entity.pdbx_description
1 polymer ?
#
loop_
_entity_poly.entity_id
_entity_poly.type
_entity_poly.pdbx_seq_one_letter_code
_entity_poly.pdbx_strand_id
1 'polypeptide(L)'
;MLLHVSTAYVAGEQEGIIPEKPILMGETLKDGRKTMKELGLKRARHFGWPNTYVFTKAMGEMIMGNLPIDFPVVIIRPSIITSTLKEPLPGWMEGIKTIDSVVIGYAKQTLPFFLVNLDLIMDVIPGDMVVNAMMVAMAAHSDDQQVQVIYHVTSSLRNPAPYSILWKSLFQYFNDNPPCTGRNGERVRLKKMRFFSTVMWFKLYMTVKYMLPLEMLRLVNIALCGVFSRRYNELNRKFRFMMQLSELYAPYTLFKGCFDDINLDKLRMGMNKDNQNNNGAYYFDFDPKYIDWGDYFYNVHIPGVLKYTRD
;
A
#
# COMPACT_ATOMS: atom_id res chain seq x y z
N MET A 1 2.81 -13.92 -35.17
CA MET A 1 1.34 -13.73 -35.19
C MET A 1 0.71 -14.80 -34.32
N LEU A 2 0.00 -14.44 -33.26
CA LEU A 2 -0.71 -15.39 -32.39
C LEU A 2 -2.19 -15.41 -32.79
N LEU A 3 -2.67 -16.52 -33.33
CA LEU A 3 -4.09 -16.74 -33.65
C LEU A 3 -4.72 -17.61 -32.56
N HIS A 4 -5.57 -17.03 -31.72
CA HIS A 4 -6.32 -17.74 -30.69
C HIS A 4 -7.73 -18.05 -31.19
N VAL A 5 -8.10 -19.33 -31.27
CA VAL A 5 -9.45 -19.77 -31.62
C VAL A 5 -10.24 -19.98 -30.32
N SER A 6 -11.28 -19.17 -30.11
CA SER A 6 -12.18 -19.23 -28.95
C SER A 6 -13.58 -19.69 -29.39
N THR A 7 -14.55 -19.63 -28.48
CA THR A 7 -15.96 -19.98 -28.73
C THR A 7 -16.86 -18.77 -28.63
N ALA A 8 -17.93 -18.69 -29.44
CA ALA A 8 -18.94 -17.63 -29.32
C ALA A 8 -19.69 -17.67 -27.98
N TYR A 9 -19.71 -18.83 -27.30
CA TYR A 9 -20.37 -19.01 -26.00
C TYR A 9 -19.69 -18.28 -24.83
N VAL A 10 -18.55 -17.62 -25.04
CA VAL A 10 -17.90 -16.78 -24.01
C VAL A 10 -18.80 -15.62 -23.53
N ALA A 11 -19.82 -15.25 -24.30
CA ALA A 11 -20.82 -14.26 -23.91
C ALA A 11 -21.77 -14.71 -22.78
N GLY A 12 -21.77 -15.99 -22.42
CA GLY A 12 -22.57 -16.57 -21.34
C GLY A 12 -24.08 -16.62 -21.63
N GLU A 13 -24.89 -16.50 -20.58
CA GLU A 13 -26.37 -16.65 -20.62
C GLU A 13 -27.09 -15.35 -21.05
N GLN A 14 -26.49 -14.53 -21.92
CA GLN A 14 -27.13 -13.30 -22.40
C GLN A 14 -28.32 -13.63 -23.33
N GLU A 15 -29.42 -12.89 -23.20
CA GLU A 15 -30.60 -13.03 -24.06
C GLU A 15 -30.59 -12.00 -25.21
N GLY A 16 -31.05 -12.40 -26.40
CA GLY A 16 -31.16 -11.52 -27.57
C GLY A 16 -29.94 -11.53 -28.51
N ILE A 17 -29.78 -10.47 -29.29
CA ILE A 17 -28.67 -10.32 -30.25
C ILE A 17 -27.42 -9.85 -29.48
N ILE A 18 -26.38 -10.69 -29.44
CA ILE A 18 -25.11 -10.41 -28.77
C ILE A 18 -24.14 -9.79 -29.78
N PRO A 19 -23.68 -8.53 -29.59
CA PRO A 19 -22.75 -7.88 -30.52
C PRO A 19 -21.32 -8.43 -30.37
N GLU A 20 -20.57 -8.49 -31.47
CA GLU A 20 -19.15 -8.89 -31.50
C GLU A 20 -18.27 -7.82 -30.84
N LYS A 21 -18.17 -7.89 -29.52
CA LYS A 21 -17.33 -6.99 -28.71
C LYS A 21 -16.29 -7.79 -27.93
N PRO A 22 -15.07 -7.26 -27.76
CA PRO A 22 -14.07 -7.90 -26.92
C PRO A 22 -14.55 -7.94 -25.47
N ILE A 23 -14.40 -9.09 -24.80
CA ILE A 23 -14.62 -9.20 -23.35
C ILE A 23 -13.46 -8.54 -22.64
N LEU A 24 -13.76 -7.57 -21.77
CA LEU A 24 -12.74 -6.87 -21.01
C LEU A 24 -12.42 -7.64 -19.72
N MET A 25 -11.15 -7.62 -19.31
CA MET A 25 -10.73 -8.25 -18.07
C MET A 25 -11.50 -7.65 -16.87
N GLY A 26 -12.22 -8.50 -16.14
CA GLY A 26 -13.02 -8.10 -14.97
C GLY A 26 -14.49 -7.78 -15.27
N GLU A 27 -14.94 -7.91 -16.52
CA GLU A 27 -16.35 -7.86 -16.88
C GLU A 27 -17.10 -9.05 -16.26
N THR A 28 -18.23 -8.78 -15.60
CA THR A 28 -19.05 -9.80 -14.95
C THR A 28 -20.47 -9.74 -15.49
N LEU A 29 -20.98 -10.88 -15.98
CA LEU A 29 -22.31 -11.01 -16.56
C LEU A 29 -23.47 -10.91 -15.53
N LYS A 30 -23.18 -10.98 -14.23
CA LYS A 30 -24.14 -10.83 -13.10
C LYS A 30 -23.51 -9.95 -12.00
N ASP A 31 -24.32 -9.35 -11.12
CA ASP A 31 -23.83 -8.58 -9.95
C ASP A 31 -23.21 -9.50 -8.87
N GLY A 32 -22.06 -10.07 -9.20
CA GLY A 32 -21.28 -10.99 -8.36
C GLY A 32 -20.05 -10.33 -7.75
N ARG A 33 -19.93 -9.00 -7.82
CA ARG A 33 -18.69 -8.28 -7.49
C ARG A 33 -18.24 -8.52 -6.05
N LYS A 34 -19.18 -8.65 -5.10
CA LYS A 34 -18.87 -8.95 -3.70
C LYS A 34 -18.42 -10.41 -3.52
N THR A 35 -19.13 -11.35 -4.12
CA THR A 35 -18.80 -12.78 -4.10
C THR A 35 -17.43 -13.04 -4.73
N MET A 36 -17.11 -12.41 -5.86
CA MET A 36 -15.81 -12.53 -6.52
C MET A 36 -14.68 -11.95 -5.68
N LYS A 37 -14.88 -10.82 -5.00
CA LYS A 37 -13.90 -10.28 -4.04
C LYS A 37 -13.62 -11.25 -2.90
N GLU A 38 -14.68 -11.83 -2.32
CA GLU A 38 -14.55 -12.79 -1.22
C GLU A 38 -13.87 -14.09 -1.66
N LEU A 39 -14.24 -14.64 -2.82
CA LEU A 39 -13.62 -15.84 -3.39
C LEU A 39 -12.15 -15.60 -3.75
N GLY A 40 -11.84 -14.47 -4.39
CA GLY A 40 -10.46 -14.08 -4.70
C GLY A 40 -9.61 -13.95 -3.44
N LEU A 41 -10.14 -13.31 -2.39
CA LEU A 41 -9.44 -13.18 -1.11
C LEU A 41 -9.24 -14.53 -0.42
N LYS A 42 -10.24 -15.41 -0.44
CA LYS A 42 -10.13 -16.79 0.07
C LYS A 42 -9.06 -17.58 -0.71
N ARG A 43 -9.03 -17.46 -2.04
CA ARG A 43 -8.05 -18.12 -2.90
C ARG A 43 -6.63 -17.63 -2.62
N ALA A 44 -6.42 -16.32 -2.53
CA ALA A 44 -5.12 -15.75 -2.18
C ALA A 44 -4.61 -16.28 -0.83
N ARG A 45 -5.47 -16.23 0.20
CA ARG A 45 -5.12 -16.69 1.56
C ARG A 45 -4.88 -18.19 1.62
N HIS A 46 -5.62 -18.99 0.86
CA HIS A 46 -5.43 -20.44 0.79
C HIS A 46 -4.01 -20.81 0.38
N PHE A 47 -3.40 -20.04 -0.52
CA PHE A 47 -2.01 -20.24 -0.94
C PHE A 47 -0.99 -19.36 -0.19
N GLY A 48 -1.39 -18.69 0.89
CA GLY A 48 -0.48 -17.94 1.75
C GLY A 48 -0.26 -16.46 1.39
N TRP A 49 -0.93 -15.93 0.36
CA TRP A 49 -0.87 -14.49 0.06
C TRP A 49 -1.93 -13.70 0.83
N PRO A 50 -1.59 -12.51 1.37
CA PRO A 50 -2.46 -11.78 2.28
C PRO A 50 -3.72 -11.21 1.59
N ASN A 51 -3.62 -10.90 0.30
CA ASN A 51 -4.72 -10.37 -0.51
C ASN A 51 -4.54 -10.71 -2.00
N THR A 52 -5.56 -10.37 -2.77
CA THR A 52 -5.61 -10.62 -4.22
C THR A 52 -4.53 -9.86 -4.99
N TYR A 53 -4.13 -8.67 -4.55
CA TYR A 53 -3.11 -7.88 -5.24
C TYR A 53 -1.73 -8.56 -5.22
N VAL A 54 -1.26 -8.99 -4.05
CA VAL A 54 0.04 -9.69 -3.96
C VAL A 54 -0.05 -11.04 -4.67
N PHE A 55 -1.19 -11.72 -4.58
CA PHE A 55 -1.41 -12.98 -5.27
C PHE A 55 -1.34 -12.83 -6.81
N THR A 56 -1.94 -11.79 -7.39
CA THR A 56 -1.87 -11.57 -8.84
C THR A 56 -0.47 -11.17 -9.29
N LYS A 57 0.27 -10.40 -8.49
CA LYS A 57 1.69 -10.11 -8.75
C LYS A 57 2.52 -11.39 -8.76
N ALA A 58 2.36 -12.26 -7.78
CA ALA A 58 3.05 -13.54 -7.73
C ALA A 58 2.72 -14.45 -8.93
N MET A 59 1.44 -14.54 -9.33
CA MET A 59 1.05 -15.29 -10.53
C MET A 59 1.67 -14.72 -11.80
N GLY A 60 1.74 -13.39 -11.92
CA GLY A 60 2.39 -12.72 -13.06
C GLY A 60 3.88 -13.10 -13.16
N GLU A 61 4.59 -13.07 -12.04
CA GLU A 61 6.00 -13.48 -11.98
C GLU A 61 6.18 -14.98 -12.33
N MET A 62 5.28 -15.85 -11.85
CA MET A 62 5.31 -17.27 -12.19
C MET A 62 5.10 -17.52 -13.68
N ILE A 63 4.20 -16.77 -14.32
CA ILE A 63 3.98 -16.87 -15.77
C ILE A 63 5.22 -16.40 -16.51
N MET A 64 5.76 -15.23 -16.15
CA MET A 64 6.98 -14.69 -16.77
C MET A 64 8.19 -15.61 -16.63
N GLY A 65 8.33 -16.31 -15.50
CA GLY A 65 9.42 -17.26 -15.29
C GLY A 65 9.27 -18.60 -16.01
N ASN A 66 8.09 -18.92 -16.55
CA ASN A 66 7.84 -20.19 -17.26
C ASN A 66 7.70 -20.04 -18.78
N LEU A 67 7.63 -18.81 -19.28
CA LEU A 67 7.56 -18.58 -20.73
C LEU A 67 8.95 -18.73 -21.34
N PRO A 68 9.11 -19.44 -22.48
CA PRO A 68 10.33 -19.40 -23.25
C PRO A 68 10.43 -18.00 -23.90
N ILE A 69 11.20 -17.12 -23.26
CA ILE A 69 11.36 -15.72 -23.66
C ILE A 69 12.79 -15.52 -24.19
N ASP A 70 12.89 -15.02 -25.42
CA ASP A 70 14.18 -14.77 -26.12
C ASP A 70 14.82 -13.41 -25.76
N PHE A 71 14.33 -12.73 -24.72
CA PHE A 71 14.80 -11.42 -24.26
C PHE A 71 14.95 -11.37 -22.73
N PRO A 72 15.80 -10.49 -22.19
CA PRO A 72 16.07 -10.44 -20.75
C PRO A 72 14.81 -10.03 -19.96
N VAL A 73 14.55 -10.74 -18.86
CA VAL A 73 13.42 -10.49 -17.95
C VAL A 73 13.97 -9.93 -16.64
N VAL A 74 13.75 -8.63 -16.43
CA VAL A 74 14.07 -7.94 -15.18
C VAL A 74 12.80 -7.73 -14.37
N ILE A 75 12.77 -8.26 -13.14
CA ILE A 75 11.65 -8.09 -12.21
C ILE A 75 12.07 -7.14 -11.09
N ILE A 76 11.42 -5.98 -11.02
CA ILE A 76 11.60 -5.01 -9.94
C ILE A 76 10.49 -5.21 -8.89
N ARG A 77 10.91 -5.48 -7.65
CA ARG A 77 10.05 -5.67 -6.48
C ARG A 77 10.26 -4.55 -5.47
N PRO A 78 9.55 -3.42 -5.61
CA PRO A 78 9.64 -2.35 -4.64
C PRO A 78 8.88 -2.71 -3.35
N SER A 79 9.35 -2.18 -2.21
CA SER A 79 8.54 -2.16 -0.98
C SER A 79 7.47 -1.05 -1.03
N ILE A 80 6.97 -0.59 0.12
CA ILE A 80 5.90 0.41 0.14
C ILE A 80 6.44 1.74 -0.40
N ILE A 81 6.01 2.09 -1.61
CA ILE A 81 6.43 3.32 -2.28
C ILE A 81 5.78 4.52 -1.60
N THR A 82 6.60 5.45 -1.13
CA THR A 82 6.19 6.74 -0.55
C THR A 82 6.33 7.87 -1.58
N SER A 83 6.25 9.13 -1.16
CA SER A 83 6.56 10.27 -2.04
C SER A 83 7.99 10.20 -2.57
N THR A 84 8.32 11.06 -3.51
CA THR A 84 9.70 11.24 -3.98
C THR A 84 10.54 11.94 -2.92
N LEU A 85 11.82 11.56 -2.82
CA LEU A 85 12.78 12.19 -1.93
C LEU A 85 13.38 13.46 -2.56
N LYS A 86 13.83 13.37 -3.81
CA LYS A 86 14.52 14.44 -4.55
C LYS A 86 13.79 14.81 -5.83
N GLU A 87 13.49 13.83 -6.69
CA GLU A 87 13.10 14.09 -8.08
C GLU A 87 11.70 13.55 -8.42
N PRO A 88 10.92 14.19 -9.32
CA PRO A 88 11.17 15.47 -9.98
C PRO A 88 11.01 16.67 -9.03
N LEU A 89 10.29 16.49 -7.92
CA LEU A 89 10.13 17.47 -6.85
C LEU A 89 10.06 16.71 -5.51
N PRO A 90 10.69 17.16 -4.43
CA PRO A 90 10.55 16.53 -3.11
C PRO A 90 9.10 16.49 -2.64
N GLY A 91 8.65 15.34 -2.13
CA GLY A 91 7.30 15.16 -1.61
C GLY A 91 6.24 14.98 -2.69
N TRP A 92 6.61 14.92 -3.97
CA TRP A 92 5.66 14.63 -5.05
C TRP A 92 5.14 13.19 -4.94
N MET A 93 3.85 13.03 -5.21
CA MET A 93 3.17 11.75 -5.19
C MET A 93 1.91 11.80 -6.05
N GLU A 94 1.61 10.68 -6.69
CA GLU A 94 0.37 10.48 -7.43
C GLU A 94 -0.64 9.72 -6.56
N GLY A 95 -1.75 10.40 -6.24
CA GLY A 95 -2.87 9.83 -5.50
C GLY A 95 -2.58 9.49 -4.03
N ILE A 96 -3.63 9.12 -3.30
CA ILE A 96 -3.52 8.68 -1.90
C ILE A 96 -3.14 7.20 -1.87
N LYS A 97 -1.99 6.88 -1.30
CA LYS A 97 -1.53 5.50 -1.03
C LYS A 97 -1.82 5.10 0.42
N THR A 98 -1.33 3.91 0.78
CA THR A 98 -1.62 3.25 2.07
C THR A 98 -1.16 4.07 3.28
N ILE A 99 0.10 4.52 3.29
CA ILE A 99 0.66 5.30 4.40
C ILE A 99 -0.02 6.67 4.48
N ASP A 100 -0.27 7.30 3.34
CA ASP A 100 -0.91 8.60 3.21
C ASP A 100 -2.32 8.60 3.82
N SER A 101 -3.06 7.49 3.66
CA SER A 101 -4.38 7.30 4.28
C SER A 101 -4.32 7.35 5.81
N VAL A 102 -3.24 6.86 6.42
CA VAL A 102 -3.00 6.96 7.88
C VAL A 102 -2.69 8.39 8.28
N VAL A 103 -1.85 9.10 7.51
CA VAL A 103 -1.52 10.52 7.73
C VAL A 103 -2.78 11.38 7.68
N ILE A 104 -3.59 11.23 6.63
CA ILE A 104 -4.85 11.96 6.45
C ILE A 104 -5.87 11.57 7.52
N GLY A 105 -5.98 10.28 7.84
CA GLY A 105 -6.88 9.79 8.88
C GLY A 105 -6.56 10.35 10.26
N TYR A 106 -5.27 10.52 10.55
CA TYR A 106 -4.81 11.18 11.77
C TYR A 106 -5.09 12.69 11.74
N ALA A 107 -4.74 13.37 10.63
CA ALA A 107 -4.99 14.81 10.45
C ALA A 107 -6.47 15.18 10.63
N LYS A 108 -7.38 14.36 10.07
CA LYS A 108 -8.83 14.54 10.15
C LYS A 108 -9.45 13.97 11.43
N GLN A 109 -8.65 13.37 12.32
CA GLN A 109 -9.12 12.69 13.55
C GLN A 109 -10.19 11.62 13.29
N THR A 110 -10.19 11.01 12.11
CA THR A 110 -11.09 9.91 11.74
C THR A 110 -10.53 8.55 12.10
N LEU A 111 -9.23 8.47 12.43
CA LEU A 111 -8.52 7.27 12.83
C LEU A 111 -8.04 7.37 14.30
N PRO A 112 -8.90 7.09 15.29
CA PRO A 112 -8.54 7.20 16.70
C PRO A 112 -7.62 6.08 17.21
N PHE A 113 -7.49 5.00 16.46
CA PHE A 113 -6.63 3.87 16.78
C PHE A 113 -6.09 3.18 15.52
N PHE A 114 -4.96 2.49 15.65
CA PHE A 114 -4.33 1.76 14.56
C PHE A 114 -3.68 0.45 15.05
N LEU A 115 -3.81 -0.61 14.25
CA LEU A 115 -3.19 -1.91 14.51
C LEU A 115 -1.80 -1.93 13.89
N VAL A 116 -0.77 -1.75 14.72
CA VAL A 116 0.64 -1.70 14.33
C VAL A 116 1.50 -1.95 15.55
N ASN A 117 2.62 -2.65 15.36
CA ASN A 117 3.69 -2.68 16.35
C ASN A 117 4.73 -1.62 15.97
N LEU A 118 4.90 -0.60 16.81
CA LEU A 118 5.77 0.54 16.54
C LEU A 118 7.27 0.18 16.46
N ASP A 119 7.65 -0.98 17.00
CA ASP A 119 9.01 -1.48 16.99
C ASP A 119 9.34 -2.29 15.71
N LEU A 120 8.33 -2.64 14.91
CA LEU A 120 8.54 -3.31 13.64
C LEU A 120 8.99 -2.32 12.55
N ILE A 121 9.74 -2.85 11.60
CA ILE A 121 10.27 -2.11 10.45
C ILE A 121 9.14 -1.95 9.42
N MET A 122 8.90 -0.70 9.06
CA MET A 122 8.05 -0.32 7.94
C MET A 122 8.94 -0.31 6.69
N ASP A 123 8.85 -1.35 5.87
CA ASP A 123 9.65 -1.37 4.64
C ASP A 123 9.07 -0.41 3.59
N VAL A 124 9.71 0.76 3.49
CA VAL A 124 9.34 1.84 2.57
C VAL A 124 10.50 2.24 1.70
N ILE A 125 10.18 2.79 0.53
CA ILE A 125 11.16 3.36 -0.37
C ILE A 125 10.58 4.62 -1.05
N PRO A 126 11.38 5.69 -1.23
CA PRO A 126 10.96 6.84 -2.04
C PRO A 126 10.73 6.46 -3.52
N GLY A 127 9.75 7.11 -4.16
CA GLY A 127 9.35 6.78 -5.53
C GLY A 127 10.45 7.00 -6.58
N ASP A 128 11.26 8.03 -6.42
CA ASP A 128 12.39 8.36 -7.27
C ASP A 128 13.50 7.30 -7.23
N MET A 129 13.79 6.74 -6.05
CA MET A 129 14.74 5.64 -5.95
C MET A 129 14.27 4.39 -6.69
N VAL A 130 12.96 4.11 -6.72
CA VAL A 130 12.40 2.99 -7.51
C VAL A 130 12.58 3.23 -8.99
N VAL A 131 12.28 4.44 -9.46
CA VAL A 131 12.44 4.82 -10.88
C VAL A 131 13.91 4.78 -11.30
N ASN A 132 14.81 5.29 -10.45
CA ASN A 132 16.26 5.24 -10.68
C ASN A 132 16.76 3.80 -10.77
N ALA A 133 16.36 2.93 -9.84
CA ALA A 133 16.69 1.51 -9.89
C ALA A 133 16.17 0.83 -11.15
N MET A 134 14.95 1.15 -11.60
CA MET A 134 14.38 0.63 -12.85
C MET A 134 15.21 1.03 -14.07
N MET A 135 15.55 2.31 -14.21
CA MET A 135 16.34 2.81 -15.34
C MET A 135 17.73 2.18 -15.39
N VAL A 136 18.39 2.09 -14.24
CA VAL A 136 19.73 1.47 -14.16
C VAL A 136 19.67 -0.02 -14.45
N ALA A 137 18.67 -0.73 -13.95
CA ALA A 137 18.49 -2.16 -14.25
C ALA A 137 18.20 -2.40 -15.74
N MET A 138 17.39 -1.54 -16.37
CA MET A 138 17.13 -1.61 -17.82
C MET A 138 18.39 -1.40 -18.65
N ALA A 139 19.21 -0.40 -18.28
CA ALA A 139 20.47 -0.12 -18.98
C ALA A 139 21.50 -1.24 -18.77
N ALA A 140 21.59 -1.79 -17.56
CA ALA A 140 22.57 -2.85 -17.24
C ALA A 140 22.28 -4.19 -17.95
N HIS A 141 21.03 -4.43 -18.33
CA HIS A 141 20.60 -5.67 -18.96
C HIS A 141 20.12 -5.48 -20.41
N SER A 142 20.42 -4.35 -21.05
CA SER A 142 19.92 -4.06 -22.41
C SER A 142 20.45 -5.02 -23.48
N ASP A 143 21.69 -5.49 -23.30
CA ASP A 143 22.40 -6.35 -24.26
C ASP A 143 22.48 -7.82 -23.82
N ASP A 144 21.89 -8.14 -22.67
CA ASP A 144 21.95 -9.48 -22.10
C ASP A 144 21.01 -10.45 -22.85
N GLN A 145 21.54 -11.60 -23.26
CA GLN A 145 20.72 -12.70 -23.77
C GLN A 145 20.33 -13.63 -22.61
N GLN A 146 19.03 -13.91 -22.47
CA GLN A 146 18.48 -14.92 -21.54
C GLN A 146 18.77 -14.69 -20.03
N VAL A 147 18.81 -13.44 -19.57
CA VAL A 147 18.92 -13.14 -18.13
C VAL A 147 17.53 -13.03 -17.50
N GLN A 148 17.31 -13.76 -16.40
CA GLN A 148 16.19 -13.53 -15.48
C GLN A 148 16.73 -13.04 -14.14
N VAL A 149 16.49 -11.77 -13.81
CA VAL A 149 17.00 -11.17 -12.57
C VAL A 149 15.87 -10.52 -11.78
N ILE A 150 16.00 -10.55 -10.45
CA ILE A 150 15.05 -9.94 -9.53
C ILE A 150 15.80 -8.96 -8.65
N TYR A 151 15.26 -7.73 -8.57
CA TYR A 151 15.75 -6.69 -7.67
C TYR A 151 14.69 -6.34 -6.63
N HIS A 152 15.02 -6.56 -5.36
CA HIS A 152 14.27 -5.98 -4.26
C HIS A 152 14.71 -4.52 -4.08
N VAL A 153 13.77 -3.59 -4.31
CA VAL A 153 14.00 -2.15 -4.11
C VAL A 153 13.36 -1.76 -2.79
N THR A 154 14.11 -1.99 -1.73
CA THR A 154 13.64 -1.94 -0.33
C THR A 154 14.63 -1.19 0.54
N SER A 155 14.20 -0.81 1.75
CA SER A 155 15.10 -0.20 2.75
C SER A 155 15.29 -1.05 4.00
N SER A 156 14.42 -2.03 4.24
CA SER A 156 14.31 -2.71 5.54
C SER A 156 15.61 -3.30 6.09
N LEU A 157 16.46 -3.90 5.24
CA LEU A 157 17.72 -4.50 5.70
C LEU A 157 18.86 -3.48 5.83
N ARG A 158 19.02 -2.56 4.85
CA ARG A 158 20.18 -1.63 4.79
C ARG A 158 19.96 -0.32 5.54
N ASN A 159 18.74 0.18 5.64
CA ASN A 159 18.38 1.38 6.40
C ASN A 159 16.97 1.23 7.02
N PRO A 160 16.83 0.44 8.10
CA PRO A 160 15.53 0.12 8.69
C PRO A 160 14.79 1.36 9.20
N ALA A 161 13.51 1.48 8.84
CA ALA A 161 12.61 2.52 9.33
C ALA A 161 11.53 1.93 10.26
N PRO A 162 11.72 1.93 11.60
CA PRO A 162 10.67 1.53 12.52
C PRO A 162 9.42 2.42 12.40
N TYR A 163 8.23 1.83 12.56
CA TYR A 163 6.96 2.58 12.58
C TYR A 163 6.94 3.70 13.63
N SER A 164 7.72 3.57 14.71
CA SER A 164 7.90 4.61 15.72
C SER A 164 8.48 5.92 15.17
N ILE A 165 9.34 5.88 14.13
CA ILE A 165 9.88 7.08 13.48
C ILE A 165 8.75 7.84 12.79
N LEU A 166 7.97 7.15 11.94
CA LEU A 166 6.82 7.75 11.27
C LEU A 166 5.84 8.36 12.27
N TRP A 167 5.50 7.64 13.34
CA TRP A 167 4.59 8.17 14.36
C TRP A 167 5.14 9.42 15.06
N LYS A 168 6.43 9.43 15.43
CA LYS A 168 7.08 10.59 16.04
C LYS A 168 7.04 11.79 15.09
N SER A 169 7.47 11.62 13.84
CA SER A 169 7.44 12.67 12.82
C SER A 169 6.02 13.18 12.58
N LEU A 170 5.03 12.29 12.51
CA LEU A 170 3.62 12.63 12.33
C LEU A 170 3.06 13.45 13.50
N PHE A 171 3.32 12.98 14.73
CA PHE A 171 2.85 13.66 15.93
C PHE A 171 3.51 15.03 16.10
N GLN A 172 4.82 15.13 15.85
CA GLN A 172 5.56 16.38 15.91
C GLN A 172 5.06 17.35 14.85
N TYR A 173 4.97 16.92 13.59
CA TYR A 173 4.51 17.77 12.48
C TYR A 173 3.17 18.43 12.76
N PHE A 174 2.17 17.68 13.26
CA PHE A 174 0.85 18.24 13.55
C PHE A 174 0.75 19.00 14.88
N ASN A 175 1.73 18.87 15.79
CA ASN A 175 1.82 19.77 16.92
C ASN A 175 2.37 21.13 16.48
N ASP A 176 3.38 21.12 15.60
CA ASP A 176 4.02 22.32 15.09
C ASP A 176 3.13 23.02 14.04
N ASN A 177 2.37 22.24 13.27
CA ASN A 177 1.45 22.67 12.22
C ASN A 177 0.02 22.15 12.48
N PRO A 178 -0.67 22.63 13.53
CA PRO A 178 -2.01 22.15 13.85
C PRO A 178 -3.00 22.44 12.71
N PRO A 179 -3.80 21.44 12.28
CA PRO A 179 -4.69 21.63 11.14
C PRO A 179 -5.85 22.57 11.49
N CYS A 180 -6.25 23.39 10.52
CA CYS A 180 -7.42 24.27 10.60
C CYS A 180 -8.69 23.46 10.31
N THR A 181 -9.19 22.71 11.30
CA THR A 181 -10.37 21.84 11.13
C THR A 181 -11.60 22.31 11.91
N GLY A 182 -11.49 23.41 12.67
CA GLY A 182 -12.63 24.03 13.34
C GLY A 182 -13.58 24.72 12.36
N ARG A 183 -14.87 24.85 12.73
CA ARG A 183 -15.91 25.52 11.91
C ARG A 183 -15.55 26.97 11.52
N ASN A 184 -14.65 27.60 12.29
CA ASN A 184 -14.19 28.98 12.08
C ASN A 184 -12.70 29.05 11.67
N GLY A 185 -12.11 27.93 11.20
CA GLY A 185 -10.68 27.87 10.89
C GLY A 185 -9.76 27.77 12.11
N GLU A 186 -10.32 27.49 13.30
CA GLU A 186 -9.55 27.32 14.52
C GLU A 186 -8.54 26.15 14.40
N ARG A 187 -7.33 26.39 14.90
CA ARG A 187 -6.27 25.38 15.03
C ARG A 187 -6.63 24.43 16.16
N VAL A 188 -6.92 23.17 15.83
CA VAL A 188 -7.30 22.16 16.82
C VAL A 188 -6.10 21.27 17.12
N ARG A 189 -5.72 21.18 18.40
CA ARG A 189 -4.69 20.24 18.84
C ARG A 189 -5.19 18.81 18.67
N LEU A 190 -4.45 18.02 17.89
CA LEU A 190 -4.81 16.64 17.60
C LEU A 190 -4.67 15.74 18.83
N LYS A 191 -5.61 14.81 19.01
CA LYS A 191 -5.49 13.79 20.07
C LYS A 191 -4.49 12.73 19.64
N LYS A 192 -3.79 12.13 20.60
CA LYS A 192 -2.89 11.00 20.32
C LYS A 192 -3.68 9.79 19.84
N MET A 193 -3.17 9.11 18.80
CA MET A 193 -3.71 7.86 18.29
C MET A 193 -3.35 6.72 19.23
N ARG A 194 -4.26 5.78 19.44
CA ARG A 194 -3.99 4.56 20.23
C ARG A 194 -3.48 3.43 19.33
N PHE A 195 -2.41 2.78 19.75
CA PHE A 195 -1.83 1.66 19.00
C PHE A 195 -2.13 0.32 19.65
N PHE A 196 -2.26 -0.72 18.83
CA PHE A 196 -2.35 -2.10 19.25
C PHE A 196 -1.30 -2.91 18.52
N SER A 197 -0.39 -3.56 19.26
CA SER A 197 0.70 -4.35 18.69
C SER A 197 0.29 -5.76 18.26
N THR A 198 -0.88 -6.24 18.66
CA THR A 198 -1.39 -7.57 18.27
C THR A 198 -2.87 -7.54 17.90
N VAL A 199 -3.25 -8.42 16.96
CA VAL A 199 -4.64 -8.61 16.52
C VAL A 199 -5.54 -9.01 17.69
N MET A 200 -5.03 -9.83 18.62
CA MET A 200 -5.79 -10.31 19.78
C MET A 200 -6.24 -9.15 20.68
N TRP A 201 -5.30 -8.29 21.11
CA TRP A 201 -5.63 -7.14 21.96
C TRP A 201 -6.52 -6.13 21.26
N PHE A 202 -6.28 -5.90 19.96
CA PHE A 202 -7.14 -5.06 19.15
C PHE A 202 -8.58 -5.60 19.09
N LYS A 203 -8.76 -6.88 18.76
CA LYS A 203 -10.08 -7.52 18.70
C LYS A 203 -10.78 -7.51 20.05
N LEU A 204 -10.08 -7.83 21.13
CA LEU A 204 -10.65 -7.79 22.48
C LEU A 204 -11.16 -6.38 22.83
N TYR A 205 -10.35 -5.36 22.58
CA TYR A 205 -10.75 -3.96 22.81
C TYR A 205 -11.94 -3.56 21.94
N MET A 206 -11.93 -3.92 20.65
CA MET A 206 -13.02 -3.63 19.73
C MET A 206 -14.32 -4.30 20.17
N THR A 207 -14.23 -5.54 20.65
CA THR A 207 -15.36 -6.30 21.20
C THR A 207 -15.96 -5.59 22.42
N VAL A 208 -15.15 -5.32 23.43
CA VAL A 208 -15.64 -4.78 24.71
C VAL A 208 -16.15 -3.35 24.54
N LYS A 209 -15.41 -2.50 23.84
CA LYS A 209 -15.72 -1.06 23.77
C LYS A 209 -16.75 -0.71 22.71
N TYR A 210 -16.85 -1.47 21.62
CA TYR A 210 -17.71 -1.10 20.49
C TYR A 210 -18.76 -2.16 20.16
N MET A 211 -18.39 -3.44 20.07
CA MET A 211 -19.35 -4.48 19.68
C MET A 211 -20.43 -4.70 20.76
N LEU A 212 -20.05 -4.89 22.03
CA LEU A 212 -21.03 -5.14 23.09
C LEU A 212 -22.02 -3.97 23.27
N PRO A 213 -21.59 -2.70 23.35
CA PRO A 213 -22.53 -1.58 23.40
C PRO A 213 -23.39 -1.44 22.14
N LEU A 214 -22.86 -1.80 20.97
CA LEU A 214 -23.59 -1.77 19.71
C LEU A 214 -24.70 -2.84 19.68
N GLU A 215 -24.43 -4.03 20.19
CA GLU A 215 -25.41 -5.11 20.36
C GLU A 215 -26.50 -4.73 21.37
N MET A 216 -26.13 -4.13 22.50
CA MET A 216 -27.11 -3.58 23.45
C MET A 216 -27.98 -2.50 22.80
N LEU A 217 -27.38 -1.59 22.02
CA LEU A 217 -28.12 -0.57 21.28
C LEU A 217 -29.05 -1.19 20.23
N ARG A 218 -28.67 -2.32 19.61
CA ARG A 218 -29.52 -3.06 18.67
C ARG A 218 -30.78 -3.57 19.37
N LEU A 219 -30.63 -4.18 20.54
CA LEU A 219 -31.75 -4.70 21.33
C LEU A 219 -32.68 -3.58 21.79
N VAL A 220 -32.12 -2.48 22.31
CA VAL A 220 -32.90 -1.28 22.71
C VAL A 220 -33.63 -0.68 21.50
N ASN A 221 -32.98 -0.63 20.34
CA ASN A 221 -33.59 -0.14 19.13
C ASN A 221 -34.78 -0.99 18.67
N ILE A 222 -34.70 -2.32 18.81
CA ILE A 222 -35.82 -3.22 18.52
C ILE A 222 -36.95 -3.01 19.53
N ALA A 223 -36.63 -2.94 20.83
CA ALA A 223 -37.60 -2.73 21.90
C ALA A 223 -38.35 -1.39 21.79
N LEU A 224 -37.68 -0.35 21.27
CA LEU A 224 -38.24 0.99 21.07
C LEU A 224 -38.66 1.23 19.61
N CYS A 225 -39.09 0.20 18.89
CA CYS A 225 -39.67 0.29 17.54
C CYS A 225 -38.85 1.12 16.54
N GLY A 226 -37.52 1.08 16.60
CA GLY A 226 -36.64 1.71 15.61
C GLY A 226 -36.21 3.16 15.90
N VAL A 227 -36.54 3.72 17.07
CA VAL A 227 -36.19 5.11 17.45
C VAL A 227 -34.68 5.41 17.33
N PHE A 228 -33.82 4.42 17.58
CA PHE A 228 -32.36 4.57 17.53
C PHE A 228 -31.72 4.01 16.24
N SER A 229 -32.52 3.67 15.23
CA SER A 229 -32.07 2.96 14.02
C SER A 229 -30.95 3.71 13.30
N ARG A 230 -31.08 5.03 13.16
CA ARG A 230 -30.06 5.89 12.56
C ARG A 230 -28.73 5.83 13.31
N ARG A 231 -28.77 6.02 14.64
CA ARG A 231 -27.56 6.00 15.48
C ARG A 231 -26.87 4.63 15.47
N TYR A 232 -27.66 3.56 15.55
CA TYR A 232 -27.16 2.19 15.43
C TYR A 232 -26.47 1.97 14.08
N ASN A 233 -27.12 2.33 12.97
CA ASN A 233 -26.56 2.15 11.63
C ASN A 233 -25.25 2.93 11.42
N GLU A 234 -25.17 4.17 11.93
CA GLU A 234 -23.95 4.97 11.87
C GLU A 234 -22.78 4.35 12.65
N LEU A 235 -23.03 3.89 13.89
CA LEU A 235 -22.01 3.23 14.71
C LEU A 235 -21.59 1.88 14.13
N ASN A 236 -22.54 1.09 13.65
CA ASN A 236 -22.27 -0.21 13.02
C ASN A 236 -21.44 -0.06 11.74
N ARG A 237 -21.72 0.97 10.93
CA ARG A 237 -20.91 1.31 9.75
C ARG A 237 -19.47 1.67 10.15
N LYS A 238 -19.29 2.51 11.17
CA LYS A 238 -17.95 2.87 11.68
C LYS A 238 -17.20 1.66 12.23
N PHE A 239 -17.88 0.79 13.00
CA PHE A 239 -17.30 -0.44 13.53
C PHE A 239 -16.83 -1.38 12.41
N ARG A 240 -17.70 -1.67 11.44
CA ARG A 240 -17.34 -2.52 10.29
C ARG A 240 -16.18 -1.95 9.49
N PHE A 241 -16.19 -0.64 9.22
CA PHE A 241 -15.10 0.02 8.53
C PHE A 241 -13.76 -0.15 9.27
N MET A 242 -13.74 0.04 10.59
CA MET A 242 -12.53 -0.12 11.41
C MET A 242 -12.03 -1.57 11.42
N MET A 243 -12.93 -2.55 11.49
CA MET A 243 -12.57 -3.97 11.41
C MET A 243 -11.96 -4.30 10.04
N GLN A 244 -12.58 -3.85 8.95
CA GLN A 244 -12.06 -4.05 7.58
C GLN A 244 -10.68 -3.41 7.40
N LEU A 245 -10.50 -2.18 7.90
CA LEU A 245 -9.22 -1.48 7.84
C LEU A 245 -8.11 -2.26 8.57
N SER A 246 -8.44 -2.82 9.75
CA SER A 246 -7.50 -3.64 10.51
C SER A 246 -7.11 -4.92 9.77
N GLU A 247 -8.06 -5.60 9.12
CA GLU A 247 -7.78 -6.82 8.36
C GLU A 247 -6.96 -6.55 7.09
N LEU A 248 -7.16 -5.38 6.47
CA LEU A 248 -6.42 -4.95 5.29
C LEU A 248 -4.94 -4.67 5.62
N TYR A 249 -4.68 -3.99 6.74
CA TYR A 249 -3.33 -3.56 7.09
C TYR A 249 -2.55 -4.55 7.96
N ALA A 250 -3.21 -5.40 8.75
CA ALA A 250 -2.54 -6.33 9.65
C ALA A 250 -1.40 -7.15 9.01
N PRO A 251 -1.54 -7.70 7.78
CA PRO A 251 -0.46 -8.47 7.17
C PRO A 251 0.79 -7.65 6.87
N TYR A 252 0.68 -6.32 6.77
CA TYR A 252 1.78 -5.40 6.49
C TYR A 252 2.32 -4.77 7.77
N THR A 253 1.45 -4.25 8.63
CA THR A 253 1.85 -3.55 9.87
C THR A 253 2.36 -4.48 10.96
N LEU A 254 2.11 -5.79 10.82
CA LEU A 254 2.61 -6.84 11.71
C LEU A 254 3.59 -7.78 10.99
N PHE A 255 4.01 -7.45 9.77
CA PHE A 255 5.03 -8.20 9.05
C PHE A 255 6.37 -8.05 9.78
N LYS A 256 7.03 -9.18 10.05
CA LYS A 256 8.32 -9.21 10.78
C LYS A 256 9.52 -9.46 9.87
N GLY A 257 9.28 -9.74 8.58
CA GLY A 257 10.35 -10.01 7.62
C GLY A 257 11.06 -8.73 7.20
N CYS A 258 12.28 -8.89 6.73
CA CYS A 258 13.04 -7.88 6.01
C CYS A 258 13.46 -8.49 4.66
N PHE A 259 13.58 -7.65 3.64
CA PHE A 259 13.98 -8.08 2.31
C PHE A 259 15.44 -7.70 2.11
N ASP A 260 16.28 -8.67 1.72
CA ASP A 260 17.63 -8.38 1.27
C ASP A 260 17.62 -7.75 -0.12
N ASP A 261 18.58 -6.88 -0.37
CA ASP A 261 18.75 -6.17 -1.64
C ASP A 261 20.12 -6.47 -2.25
N ILE A 262 20.67 -7.68 -2.04
CA ILE A 262 22.03 -8.07 -2.48
C ILE A 262 22.22 -7.85 -3.99
N ASN A 263 21.22 -8.24 -4.79
CA ASN A 263 21.27 -8.03 -6.25
C ASN A 263 21.30 -6.53 -6.58
N LEU A 264 20.48 -5.73 -5.90
CA LEU A 264 20.40 -4.29 -6.15
C LEU A 264 21.70 -3.57 -5.73
N ASP A 265 22.33 -4.02 -4.65
CA ASP A 265 23.63 -3.53 -4.21
C ASP A 265 24.73 -3.84 -5.24
N LYS A 266 24.74 -5.06 -5.81
CA LYS A 266 25.65 -5.42 -6.91
C LYS A 266 25.42 -4.54 -8.15
N LEU A 267 24.17 -4.28 -8.52
CA LEU A 267 23.82 -3.40 -9.64
C LEU A 267 24.37 -1.97 -9.41
N ARG A 268 24.18 -1.43 -8.21
CA ARG A 268 24.69 -0.11 -7.81
C ARG A 268 26.21 -0.04 -7.85
N MET A 269 26.90 -1.08 -7.38
CA MET A 269 28.36 -1.17 -7.41
C MET A 269 28.91 -1.22 -8.84
N GLY A 270 28.22 -1.91 -9.77
CA GLY A 270 28.56 -1.92 -11.19
C GLY A 270 28.51 -0.51 -11.78
N MET A 271 27.38 0.18 -11.58
CA MET A 271 27.18 1.56 -12.07
C MET A 271 28.26 2.54 -11.55
N ASN A 272 28.64 2.44 -10.28
CA ASN A 272 29.66 3.34 -9.71
C ASN A 272 31.03 3.18 -10.36
N LYS A 273 31.38 1.97 -10.83
CA LYS A 273 32.64 1.74 -11.57
C LYS A 273 32.59 2.37 -12.95
N ASP A 274 31.46 2.24 -13.65
CA ASP A 274 31.30 2.82 -14.99
C ASP A 274 31.23 4.35 -14.96
N ASN A 275 30.62 4.92 -13.92
CA ASN A 275 30.55 6.37 -13.73
C ASN A 275 31.90 7.02 -13.41
N GLN A 276 32.78 6.36 -12.65
CA GLN A 276 34.15 6.85 -12.44
C GLN A 276 34.94 6.97 -13.75
N ASN A 277 34.58 6.17 -14.77
CA ASN A 277 35.21 6.20 -16.08
C ASN A 277 34.59 7.25 -17.03
N ASN A 278 33.34 7.69 -16.80
CA ASN A 278 32.53 8.46 -17.78
C ASN A 278 32.22 9.92 -17.37
N ASN A 279 33.10 10.60 -16.61
CA ASN A 279 33.05 12.06 -16.35
C ASN A 279 31.68 12.62 -15.87
N GLY A 280 30.99 11.92 -14.96
CA GLY A 280 29.88 12.51 -14.20
C GLY A 280 28.54 12.61 -14.93
N ALA A 281 28.17 11.59 -15.72
CA ALA A 281 26.80 11.41 -16.19
C ALA A 281 25.78 11.40 -15.02
N TYR A 282 24.51 11.71 -15.32
CA TYR A 282 23.42 11.84 -14.36
C TYR A 282 23.42 10.71 -13.32
N TYR A 283 23.50 11.08 -12.04
CA TYR A 283 23.62 10.11 -10.95
C TYR A 283 22.22 9.59 -10.55
N PHE A 284 21.81 8.47 -11.17
CA PHE A 284 20.62 7.72 -10.76
C PHE A 284 20.85 7.05 -9.39
N ASP A 285 20.76 7.84 -8.32
CA ASP A 285 20.90 7.35 -6.95
C ASP A 285 19.66 6.59 -6.50
N PHE A 286 19.88 5.42 -5.91
CA PHE A 286 18.85 4.62 -5.26
C PHE A 286 19.42 3.88 -4.04
N ASP A 287 20.42 4.45 -3.35
CA ASP A 287 20.89 3.91 -2.08
C ASP A 287 20.07 4.45 -0.89
N PRO A 288 19.23 3.61 -0.25
CA PRO A 288 18.43 4.05 0.88
C PRO A 288 19.26 4.39 2.12
N LYS A 289 20.55 4.03 2.20
CA LYS A 289 21.43 4.30 3.36
C LYS A 289 21.52 5.78 3.73
N TYR A 290 21.33 6.67 2.77
CA TYR A 290 21.45 8.12 2.97
C TYR A 290 20.14 8.79 3.38
N ILE A 291 19.06 8.03 3.55
CA ILE A 291 17.78 8.58 3.98
C ILE A 291 17.80 8.78 5.50
N ASP A 292 17.70 10.03 5.94
CA ASP A 292 17.24 10.33 7.29
C ASP A 292 15.72 10.19 7.32
N TRP A 293 15.21 9.09 7.87
CA TRP A 293 13.77 8.82 7.92
C TRP A 293 12.99 9.86 8.72
N GLY A 294 13.59 10.43 9.78
CA GLY A 294 12.93 11.43 10.60
C GLY A 294 12.68 12.72 9.82
N ASP A 295 13.74 13.21 9.18
CA ASP A 295 13.72 14.38 8.30
C ASP A 295 12.82 14.14 7.08
N TYR A 296 13.00 13.01 6.39
CA TYR A 296 12.20 12.66 5.22
C TYR A 296 10.71 12.65 5.54
N PHE A 297 10.27 12.01 6.63
CA PHE A 297 8.85 12.01 6.97
C PHE A 297 8.36 13.41 7.36
N TYR A 298 9.11 14.15 8.18
CA TYR A 298 8.68 15.43 8.73
C TYR A 298 8.68 16.55 7.69
N ASN A 299 9.77 16.70 6.93
CA ASN A 299 9.98 17.82 6.01
C ASN A 299 9.54 17.54 4.56
N VAL A 300 9.44 16.26 4.16
CA VAL A 300 9.18 15.89 2.76
C VAL A 300 7.84 15.18 2.60
N HIS A 301 7.70 13.99 3.20
CA HIS A 301 6.57 13.11 2.93
C HIS A 301 5.24 13.65 3.50
N ILE A 302 5.17 13.99 4.79
CA ILE A 302 3.93 14.48 5.42
C ILE A 302 3.43 15.78 4.76
N PRO A 303 4.29 16.80 4.52
CA PRO A 303 3.91 17.98 3.75
C PRO A 303 3.44 17.63 2.33
N GLY A 304 4.13 16.70 1.66
CA GLY A 304 3.75 16.19 0.35
C GLY A 304 2.33 15.61 0.32
N VAL A 305 2.02 14.72 1.28
CA VAL A 305 0.68 14.18 1.47
C VAL A 305 -0.35 15.30 1.61
N LEU A 306 -0.12 16.30 2.45
CA LEU A 306 -1.09 17.38 2.64
C LEU A 306 -1.22 18.30 1.43
N LYS A 307 -0.17 18.46 0.63
CA LYS A 307 -0.16 19.29 -0.58
C LYS A 307 -0.92 18.64 -1.72
N TYR A 308 -0.70 17.35 -1.96
CA TYR A 308 -1.21 16.64 -3.14
C TYR A 308 -2.52 15.86 -2.90
N THR A 309 -3.10 15.98 -1.70
CA THR A 309 -4.38 15.32 -1.34
C THR A 309 -5.49 16.30 -0.96
N ARG A 310 -5.21 17.61 -1.01
CA ARG A 310 -6.22 18.66 -0.90
C ARG A 310 -6.87 18.87 -2.27
N ASP A 311 -7.97 18.14 -2.49
CA ASP A 311 -9.04 18.52 -3.41
C ASP A 311 -10.01 19.49 -2.73
#